data_AF-A0A9D1SZB4-F1
#
_entry.id   AF-A0A9D1SZB4-F1
#
_cell.length_a   1.000
_cell.length_b   1.000
_cell.length_c   1.000
_cell.angle_alpha   90.00
_cell.angle_beta   90.00
_cell.angle_gamma   90.00
#
_symmetry.space_group_name_H-M   'P 1'
#
loop_
_entity.id
_entity.type
_entity.pdbx_description
1 polymer ?
#
loop_
_entity_poly.entity_id
_entity_poly.type
_entity_poly.pdbx_seq_one_letter_code
_entity_poly.pdbx_strand_id
1 'polypeptide(L)'
;MKNKNDLLKMLVMQAKCRLRGERAPRKENVKLISKTEDEVLYEKVVNILNEEEEVLDPIARLMDMTKYKKLDQAGKERYFFSLVNKYRDLKDRYIKEKRA
;
A
#
# COMPACT_ATOMS: atom_id res chain seq x y z
N MET A 1 21.41 3.67 -4.24
CA MET A 1 21.91 5.08 -4.31
C MET A 1 20.81 5.93 -4.94
N LYS A 2 20.45 7.09 -4.38
CA LYS A 2 19.41 7.97 -4.95
C LYS A 2 19.98 8.73 -6.16
N ASN A 3 19.27 8.73 -7.28
CA ASN A 3 19.66 9.44 -8.51
C ASN A 3 19.65 10.95 -8.27
N LYS A 4 20.70 11.66 -8.70
CA LYS A 4 20.85 13.12 -8.53
C LYS A 4 19.68 13.90 -9.16
N ASN A 5 19.10 13.38 -10.24
CA ASN A 5 17.95 13.98 -10.91
C ASN A 5 16.68 13.96 -10.05
N ASP A 6 16.48 12.92 -9.23
CA ASP A 6 15.29 12.82 -8.38
C ASP A 6 15.38 13.77 -7.19
N LEU A 7 16.58 14.00 -6.67
CA LEU A 7 16.83 14.99 -5.64
C LEU A 7 16.56 16.40 -6.14
N LEU A 8 16.99 16.72 -7.36
CA LEU A 8 16.75 18.03 -7.97
C LEU A 8 15.26 18.27 -8.20
N LYS A 9 14.54 17.29 -8.76
CA LYS A 9 13.07 17.37 -8.93
C LYS A 9 12.34 17.60 -7.61
N MET A 10 12.76 16.91 -6.55
CA MET A 10 12.18 17.08 -5.20
C MET A 10 12.41 18.50 -4.67
N LEU A 11 13.64 19.03 -4.78
CA LEU A 11 13.98 20.37 -4.31
C LEU A 11 13.19 21.45 -5.06
N VAL A 12 13.07 21.31 -6.38
CA VAL A 12 12.27 22.21 -7.22
C VAL A 12 10.79 22.17 -6.81
N MET A 13 10.24 20.97 -6.60
CA MET A 13 8.85 20.81 -6.14
C MET A 13 8.62 21.46 -4.78
N GLN A 14 9.53 21.25 -3.82
CA GLN A 14 9.46 21.87 -2.50
C GLN A 14 9.50 23.41 -2.58
N ALA A 15 10.39 23.97 -3.40
CA ALA A 15 10.47 25.41 -3.62
C ALA A 15 9.17 25.97 -4.22
N LYS A 16 8.57 25.27 -5.18
CA LYS A 16 7.30 25.65 -5.80
C LYS A 16 6.14 25.66 -4.80
N CYS A 17 6.04 24.65 -3.93
CA CYS A 17 5.02 24.63 -2.88
C CYS A 17 5.16 25.83 -1.90
N ARG A 18 6.39 26.20 -1.52
CA ARG A 18 6.65 27.37 -0.65
C ARG A 18 6.13 28.66 -1.26
N LEU A 19 6.37 28.88 -2.55
CA LEU A 19 5.92 30.09 -3.25
C LEU A 19 4.40 30.17 -3.39
N ARG A 20 3.71 29.03 -3.42
CA ARG A 20 2.24 28.96 -3.51
C ARG A 20 1.54 28.97 -2.15
N GLY A 21 2.28 29.02 -1.04
CA GLY A 21 1.71 28.90 0.31
C GLY A 21 1.14 27.51 0.62
N GLU A 22 1.47 26.50 -0.19
CA GLU A 22 0.99 25.13 -0.04
C GLU A 22 1.96 24.34 0.85
N ARG A 23 1.42 23.41 1.65
CA ARG A 23 2.28 22.44 2.33
C ARG A 23 2.95 21.56 1.29
N ALA A 24 4.27 21.42 1.38
CA ALA A 24 5.00 20.46 0.58
C ALA A 24 4.39 19.06 0.80
N PRO A 25 4.18 18.26 -0.27
CA PRO A 25 3.69 16.89 -0.11
C PRO A 25 4.67 16.17 0.82
N ARG A 26 4.14 15.58 1.90
CA ARG A 26 4.95 14.74 2.77
C ARG A 26 5.53 13.65 1.86
N LYS A 27 6.82 13.34 2.03
CA LYS A 27 7.30 12.03 1.60
C LYS A 27 6.54 11.01 2.43
N GLU A 28 5.38 10.62 1.95
CA GLU A 28 4.93 9.27 2.16
C GLU A 28 6.09 8.44 1.64
N ASN A 29 6.76 7.75 2.55
CA ASN A 29 7.54 6.60 2.19
C ASN A 29 6.51 5.63 1.61
N VAL A 30 6.11 5.84 0.36
CA VAL A 30 5.57 4.80 -0.49
C VAL A 30 6.72 3.82 -0.52
N LYS A 31 6.72 2.93 0.47
CA LYS A 31 7.54 1.74 0.42
C LYS A 31 7.09 1.12 -0.89
N LEU A 32 7.95 1.22 -1.90
CA LEU A 32 7.92 0.36 -3.05
C LEU A 32 8.12 -1.03 -2.46
N ILE A 33 7.03 -1.58 -1.94
CA ILE A 33 6.92 -2.97 -1.54
C ILE A 33 7.30 -3.71 -2.80
N SER A 34 8.32 -4.57 -2.69
CA SER A 34 8.90 -5.19 -3.87
C SER A 34 7.76 -5.83 -4.66
N LYS A 35 7.76 -5.71 -6.00
CA LYS A 35 6.69 -6.28 -6.84
C LYS A 35 6.34 -7.72 -6.42
N THR A 36 7.33 -8.48 -5.96
CA THR A 36 7.18 -9.82 -5.38
C THR A 36 6.27 -9.89 -4.16
N GLU A 37 6.37 -8.98 -3.18
CA GLU A 37 5.50 -8.94 -2.01
C GLU A 37 4.06 -8.57 -2.38
N ASP A 38 3.88 -7.69 -3.38
CA ASP A 38 2.56 -7.31 -3.88
C ASP A 38 1.89 -8.44 -4.67
N GLU A 39 2.64 -9.20 -5.48
CA GLU A 39 2.09 -10.37 -6.19
C GLU A 39 1.71 -11.51 -5.22
N VAL A 40 2.53 -11.77 -4.19
CA VAL A 40 2.16 -12.74 -3.14
C VAL A 40 0.89 -12.31 -2.40
N LEU A 41 0.74 -11.01 -2.15
CA LEU A 41 -0.48 -10.49 -1.54
C LEU A 41 -1.67 -10.61 -2.51
N TYR A 42 -1.45 -10.37 -3.80
CA TYR A 42 -2.45 -10.52 -4.85
C TYR A 42 -2.99 -11.94 -4.92
N GLU A 43 -2.13 -12.96 -4.95
CA GLU A 43 -2.54 -14.37 -4.94
C GLU A 43 -3.45 -14.70 -3.75
N LYS A 44 -3.12 -14.18 -2.56
CA LYS A 44 -3.99 -14.35 -1.38
C LYS A 44 -5.35 -13.68 -1.55
N VAL A 45 -5.40 -12.50 -2.15
CA VAL A 45 -6.67 -11.81 -2.44
C VAL A 45 -7.50 -12.59 -3.46
N VAL A 46 -6.86 -13.12 -4.50
CA VAL A 46 -7.53 -13.97 -5.50
C VAL A 46 -8.13 -15.21 -4.84
N ASN A 47 -7.39 -15.87 -3.95
CA ASN A 47 -7.88 -17.03 -3.21
C ASN A 47 -9.11 -16.66 -2.36
N ILE A 48 -9.02 -15.58 -1.58
CA ILE A 48 -10.14 -15.07 -0.76
C ILE A 48 -11.38 -14.77 -1.61
N LEU A 49 -11.22 -14.23 -2.82
CA LEU A 49 -12.34 -13.85 -3.70
C LEU A 49 -12.92 -15.03 -4.49
N ASN A 50 -12.17 -16.12 -4.64
CA ASN A 50 -12.62 -17.34 -5.32
C ASN A 50 -13.17 -18.40 -4.34
N GLU A 51 -13.03 -18.19 -3.03
CA GLU A 51 -13.64 -19.07 -2.04
C GLU A 51 -15.17 -19.07 -2.20
N GLU A 52 -15.77 -20.26 -2.18
CA GLU A 52 -17.23 -20.44 -2.27
C GLU A 52 -17.95 -20.03 -0.97
N GLU A 53 -17.23 -20.00 0.14
CA GLU A 53 -17.73 -19.59 1.45
C GLU A 53 -17.69 -18.07 1.64
N GLU A 54 -18.62 -17.55 2.44
CA GLU A 54 -18.66 -16.13 2.78
C GLU A 54 -17.49 -15.73 3.69
N VAL A 55 -16.54 -14.96 3.16
CA VAL A 55 -15.38 -14.49 3.94
C VAL A 55 -15.75 -13.28 4.79
N LEU A 56 -15.88 -13.50 6.10
CA LEU A 56 -16.26 -12.47 7.07
C LEU A 56 -15.18 -11.40 7.33
N ASP A 57 -13.90 -11.80 7.39
CA ASP A 57 -12.78 -10.87 7.64
C ASP A 57 -11.60 -11.13 6.68
N PRO A 58 -11.64 -10.56 5.47
CA PRO A 58 -10.58 -10.73 4.49
C PRO A 58 -9.27 -10.03 4.89
N ILE A 59 -9.33 -8.99 5.74
CA ILE A 59 -8.14 -8.22 6.13
C ILE A 59 -7.33 -8.99 7.17
N ALA A 60 -7.99 -9.63 8.15
CA ALA A 60 -7.32 -10.49 9.11
C ALA A 60 -6.56 -11.64 8.43
N ARG A 61 -7.11 -12.21 7.34
CA ARG A 61 -6.45 -13.26 6.55
C ARG A 61 -5.22 -12.78 5.77
N LEU A 62 -5.21 -11.52 5.37
CA LEU A 62 -4.06 -10.90 4.70
C LEU A 62 -2.99 -10.41 5.70
N MET A 63 -3.34 -10.33 6.98
CA MET A 63 -2.48 -9.80 8.02
C MET A 63 -1.35 -10.77 8.36
N ASP A 64 -0.10 -10.29 8.30
CA ASP A 64 1.02 -11.02 8.88
C ASP A 64 1.06 -10.75 10.39
N MET A 65 0.52 -11.69 11.17
CA MET A 65 0.47 -11.60 12.62
C MET A 65 1.85 -11.58 13.28
N THR A 66 2.88 -12.14 12.65
CA THR A 66 4.25 -12.12 13.19
C THR A 66 4.84 -10.71 13.10
N LYS A 67 4.55 -10.00 12.01
CA LYS A 67 4.91 -8.59 11.83
C LYS A 67 4.05 -7.68 12.69
N TYR A 68 2.74 -7.90 12.70
CA TYR A 68 1.77 -7.08 13.44
C TYR A 68 2.05 -7.05 14.95
N LYS A 69 2.36 -8.20 15.55
CA LYS A 69 2.66 -8.31 17.00
C LYS A 69 3.92 -7.55 17.42
N LYS A 70 4.88 -7.33 16.50
CA LYS A 70 6.12 -6.59 16.77
C LYS A 70 5.97 -5.07 16.68
N LEU A 71 4.83 -4.57 16.19
CA LEU A 71 4.57 -3.15 16.03
C LEU A 71 4.02 -2.52 17.31
N ASP A 72 4.32 -1.24 17.51
CA ASP A 72 3.65 -0.38 18.49
C ASP A 72 2.21 -0.07 18.05
N GLN A 73 1.40 0.51 18.95
CA GLN A 73 -0.02 0.77 18.67
C GLN A 73 -0.23 1.60 17.40
N ALA A 74 0.52 2.70 17.24
CA ALA A 74 0.46 3.53 16.04
C ALA A 74 0.97 2.79 14.79
N GLY A 75 1.97 1.90 14.93
CA GLY A 75 2.45 1.03 13.87
C GLY A 75 1.40 0.02 13.41
N LYS A 76 0.67 -0.59 14.36
CA LYS A 76 -0.43 -1.52 14.11
C LYS A 76 -1.54 -0.87 13.31
N GLU A 77 -1.98 0.31 13.71
CA GLU A 77 -3.01 1.07 13.00
C GLU A 77 -2.58 1.40 11.58
N ARG A 78 -1.36 1.95 11.40
CA ARG A 78 -0.82 2.25 10.07
C ARG A 78 -0.73 1.01 9.18
N TYR A 79 -0.30 -0.12 9.74
CA TYR A 79 -0.21 -1.38 9.01
C TYR A 79 -1.58 -1.89 8.60
N PHE A 80 -2.56 -1.84 9.50
CA PHE A 80 -3.94 -2.22 9.21
C PHE A 80 -4.54 -1.37 8.07
N PHE A 81 -4.47 -0.03 8.17
CA PHE A 81 -5.00 0.84 7.11
C PHE A 81 -4.26 0.65 5.78
N SER A 82 -2.95 0.38 5.83
CA SER A 82 -2.20 0.04 4.62
C SER A 82 -2.69 -1.26 3.97
N LEU A 83 -3.05 -2.29 4.75
CA LEU A 83 -3.61 -3.53 4.23
C LEU A 83 -5.00 -3.31 3.64
N VAL A 84 -5.85 -2.51 4.28
CA VAL A 84 -7.19 -2.17 3.76
C VAL A 84 -7.09 -1.51 2.39
N ASN A 85 -6.21 -0.51 2.25
CA ASN A 85 -6.01 0.18 0.97
C ASN A 85 -5.50 -0.78 -0.11
N LYS A 86 -4.52 -1.62 0.23
CA LYS A 86 -3.98 -2.62 -0.71
C LYS A 86 -5.03 -3.64 -1.14
N TYR A 87 -5.81 -4.16 -0.20
CA TYR A 87 -6.88 -5.11 -0.51
C TYR A 87 -7.87 -4.51 -1.50
N ARG A 88 -8.29 -3.26 -1.28
CA ARG A 88 -9.17 -2.55 -2.20
C ARG A 88 -8.58 -2.45 -3.61
N ASP A 89 -7.33 -2.00 -3.72
CA ASP A 89 -6.69 -1.80 -5.02
C ASP A 89 -6.48 -3.13 -5.77
N LEU A 90 -6.12 -4.21 -5.04
CA LEU A 90 -5.96 -5.56 -5.60
C LEU A 90 -7.29 -6.21 -5.99
N LYS A 91 -8.34 -5.99 -5.20
CA LYS A 91 -9.71 -6.42 -5.54
C LYS A 91 -10.19 -5.74 -6.83
N ASP A 92 -9.96 -4.43 -6.96
CA ASP A 92 -10.32 -3.69 -8.18
C ASP A 92 -9.56 -4.21 -9.40
N ARG A 93 -8.27 -4.56 -9.24
CA ARG A 93 -7.47 -5.23 -10.28
C ARG A 93 -8.09 -6.57 -10.68
N TYR A 94 -8.40 -7.45 -9.72
CA TYR A 94 -9.02 -8.75 -9.97
C TYR A 94 -10.35 -8.62 -10.72
N ILE A 95 -11.21 -7.68 -10.31
CA ILE A 95 -12.50 -7.44 -10.97
C ILE A 95 -12.30 -6.97 -12.42
N LYS A 96 -11.31 -6.13 -12.69
CA LYS A 96 -10.98 -5.69 -14.06
C LYS A 96 -10.49 -6.85 -14.91
N GLU A 97 -9.61 -7.69 -14.37
CA GLU A 97 -9.07 -8.86 -15.08
C GLU A 97 -10.15 -9.91 -15.39
N LYS A 98 -11.13 -10.11 -14.49
CA LYS A 98 -12.28 -11.03 -14.71
C LYS A 98 -13.33 -10.52 -15.71
N ARG A 99 -13.37 -9.21 -15.95
CA ARG A 99 -14.30 -8.57 -16.89
C ARG A 99 -13.72 -8.38 -18.29
N ALA A 100 -12.41 -8.52 -18.44
CA ALA A 100 -11.69 -8.46 -19.71
C ALA A 100 -11.78 -9.81 -20.44
#